data_AF-A0A937R7K0-F1
#
_entry.id   AF-A0A937R7K0-F1
#
_cell.length_a   1.000
_cell.length_b   1.000
_cell.length_c   1.000
_cell.angle_alpha   90.00
_cell.angle_beta   90.00
_cell.angle_gamma   90.00
#
_symmetry.space_group_name_H-M   'P 1'
#
loop_
_entity.id
_entity.type
_entity.pdbx_description
1 polymer ?
#
loop_
_entity_poly.entity_id
_entity_poly.type
_entity_poly.pdbx_seq_one_letter_code
_entity_poly.pdbx_strand_id
1 'polypeptide(L)'
;MNDKTCGGCACRCGAEKTLAFALLEHGHDEQQKQVTGTVTEQGGALLIHLDGCGNFWSAGGQGTVVVVELANGCPRVLVWADINQEDPTHTICLKSTREDRRLPC
;
A
#
# COMPACT_ATOMS: atom_id res chain seq x y z
N MET A 1 10.50 29.74 -37.39
CA MET A 1 10.85 28.38 -36.93
C MET A 1 10.03 28.13 -35.70
N ASN A 2 9.05 27.25 -35.82
CA ASN A 2 8.03 26.99 -34.79
C ASN A 2 8.61 25.97 -33.82
N ASP A 3 8.84 26.36 -32.58
CA ASP A 3 9.02 25.39 -31.51
C ASP A 3 7.68 25.15 -30.82
N LYS A 4 7.32 23.87 -30.72
CA LYS A 4 6.01 23.38 -30.34
C LYS A 4 5.85 23.48 -28.83
N THR A 5 4.92 24.30 -28.36
CA THR A 5 4.39 24.17 -27.02
C THR A 5 3.67 22.83 -26.90
N CYS A 6 4.26 21.89 -26.16
CA CYS A 6 3.58 20.67 -25.77
C CYS A 6 2.51 21.04 -24.74
N GLY A 7 1.26 21.08 -25.19
CA GLY A 7 0.11 21.32 -24.34
C GLY A 7 -0.15 20.16 -23.41
N GLY A 8 -0.33 20.49 -22.12
CA GLY A 8 -1.40 19.88 -21.33
C GLY A 8 -1.25 18.43 -20.90
N CYS A 9 -0.06 17.95 -20.54
CA CYS A 9 0.03 16.88 -19.54
C CYS A 9 0.40 17.53 -18.21
N ALA A 10 -0.61 17.77 -17.37
CA ALA A 10 -0.38 18.01 -15.95
C ALA A 10 0.13 16.70 -15.34
N CYS A 11 1.40 16.39 -15.59
CA CYS A 11 2.12 15.38 -14.84
C CYS A 11 2.10 15.86 -13.39
N ARG A 12 1.13 15.38 -12.61
CA ARG A 12 1.21 15.44 -11.16
C ARG A 12 2.36 14.52 -10.77
N CYS A 13 3.59 15.00 -10.89
CA CYS A 13 4.69 14.51 -10.06
C CYS A 13 4.33 14.95 -8.63
N GLY A 14 3.40 14.24 -8.01
CA GLY A 14 3.21 14.33 -6.58
C GLY A 14 4.53 13.91 -5.95
N ALA A 15 5.06 14.74 -5.05
CA ALA A 15 6.19 14.32 -4.24
C ALA A 15 5.79 13.04 -3.51
N GLU A 16 6.61 12.01 -3.61
CA GLU A 16 6.45 10.77 -2.85
C GLU A 16 6.32 11.13 -1.37
N LYS A 17 5.24 10.65 -0.74
CA LYS A 17 5.00 10.84 0.69
C LYS A 17 5.23 9.54 1.40
N THR A 18 6.12 9.57 2.39
CA THR A 18 6.45 8.43 3.22
C THR A 18 6.20 8.77 4.67
N LEU A 19 5.45 7.91 5.37
CA LEU A 19 5.16 8.00 6.79
C LEU A 19 5.71 6.76 7.49
N ALA A 20 6.61 6.94 8.46
CA ALA A 20 7.09 5.85 9.30
C ALA A 20 6.12 5.56 10.45
N PHE A 21 6.02 4.29 10.85
CA PHE A 21 5.22 3.86 11.99
C PHE A 21 5.87 2.73 12.78
N ALA A 22 5.30 2.47 13.96
CA ALA A 22 5.64 1.36 14.83
C ALA A 22 4.35 0.67 15.32
N LEU A 23 4.28 -0.65 15.19
CA LEU A 23 3.25 -1.49 15.79
C LEU A 23 3.79 -2.05 17.10
N LEU A 24 3.03 -1.88 18.17
CA LEU A 24 3.37 -2.35 19.51
C LEU A 24 2.50 -3.53 19.88
N GLU A 25 3.11 -4.62 20.36
CA GLU A 25 2.37 -5.74 20.93
C GLU A 25 1.74 -5.31 22.26
N HIS A 26 0.41 -5.42 22.35
CA HIS A 26 -0.31 -5.18 23.60
C HIS A 26 -0.20 -6.42 24.50
N GLY A 27 0.70 -6.39 25.49
CA GLY A 27 0.91 -7.45 26.48
C GLY A 27 1.24 -6.90 27.86
N HIS A 28 1.01 -7.72 28.91
CA HIS A 28 1.24 -7.38 30.32
C HIS A 28 2.67 -7.65 30.82
N ASP A 29 3.55 -8.20 29.98
CA ASP A 29 4.93 -8.55 30.35
C ASP A 29 5.95 -7.58 29.72
N GLU A 30 7.07 -7.36 30.43
CA GLU A 30 8.06 -6.29 30.20
C GLU A 30 8.89 -6.39 28.90
N GLN A 31 8.59 -7.32 28.00
CA GLN A 31 9.23 -7.40 26.68
C GLN A 31 8.24 -6.98 25.59
N GLN A 32 8.05 -5.68 25.43
CA GLN A 32 7.32 -5.14 24.28
C GLN A 32 8.04 -5.50 22.98
N LYS A 33 7.46 -6.42 22.19
CA LYS A 33 7.88 -6.60 20.81
C LYS A 33 7.29 -5.47 19.97
N GLN A 34 8.13 -4.95 19.08
CA GLN A 34 7.78 -3.90 18.14
C GLN A 34 8.11 -4.36 16.73
N VAL A 35 7.22 -4.01 15.79
CA VAL A 35 7.49 -4.08 14.36
C VAL A 35 7.43 -2.67 13.81
N THR A 36 8.44 -2.27 13.06
CA THR A 36 8.50 -0.97 12.37
C THR A 36 8.14 -1.11 10.90
N GLY A 37 7.76 0.01 10.28
CA GLY A 37 7.40 0.01 8.87
C GLY A 37 7.17 1.40 8.32
N THR A 38 6.82 1.46 7.04
CA THR A 38 6.50 2.70 6.33
C THR A 38 5.25 2.56 5.50
N VAL A 39 4.53 3.66 5.34
CA VAL A 39 3.47 3.81 4.34
C VAL A 39 3.94 4.82 3.31
N THR A 40 3.96 4.42 2.05
CA THR A 40 4.41 5.25 0.93
C THR A 40 3.30 5.39 -0.10
N GLU A 41 3.08 6.60 -0.61
CA GLU A 41 2.25 6.83 -1.80
C GLU A 41 3.11 6.78 -3.05
N GLN A 42 2.83 5.79 -3.92
CA GLN A 42 3.57 5.60 -5.16
C GLN A 42 2.61 5.18 -6.28
N GLY A 43 2.64 5.89 -7.40
CA GLY A 43 1.85 5.52 -8.58
C GLY A 43 0.34 5.52 -8.37
N GLY A 44 -0.18 6.30 -7.41
CA GLY A 44 -1.60 6.29 -7.06
C GLY A 44 -2.03 5.10 -6.19
N ALA A 45 -1.07 4.35 -5.64
CA ALA A 45 -1.28 3.31 -4.65
C ALA A 45 -0.64 3.69 -3.31
N LEU A 46 -1.19 3.15 -2.22
CA LEU A 46 -0.57 3.17 -0.90
C LEU A 46 0.10 1.83 -0.65
N LEU A 47 1.39 1.87 -0.38
CA LEU A 47 2.24 0.71 -0.14
C LEU A 47 2.61 0.67 1.34
N ILE A 48 2.32 -0.44 2.02
CA ILE A 48 2.70 -0.66 3.41
C ILE A 48 3.86 -1.65 3.45
N HIS A 49 4.99 -1.17 3.98
CA HIS A 49 6.20 -1.93 4.22
C HIS A 49 6.29 -2.25 5.71
N LEU A 50 6.71 -3.47 6.03
CA LEU A 50 7.07 -3.88 7.39
C LEU A 50 8.51 -4.37 7.37
N ASP A 51 9.32 -3.87 8.29
CA ASP A 51 10.73 -4.20 8.35
C ASP A 51 10.93 -5.70 8.59
N GLY A 52 11.76 -6.34 7.76
CA GLY A 52 11.99 -7.78 7.79
C GLY A 52 10.91 -8.62 7.07
N CYS A 53 9.87 -8.00 6.51
CA CYS A 53 8.86 -8.66 5.68
C CYS A 53 8.96 -8.24 4.21
N GLY A 54 8.33 -9.01 3.33
CA GLY A 54 8.28 -8.66 1.91
C GLY A 54 7.40 -9.55 1.07
N ASN A 55 7.58 -9.43 -0.24
CA ASN A 55 6.91 -10.24 -1.27
C ASN A 55 7.96 -10.89 -2.18
N PHE A 56 7.51 -11.83 -3.00
CA PHE A 56 8.36 -12.65 -3.87
C PHE A 56 9.23 -11.84 -4.84
N TRP A 57 8.76 -10.68 -5.29
CA TRP A 57 9.39 -9.90 -6.35
C TRP A 57 10.37 -8.84 -5.86
N SER A 58 10.26 -8.45 -4.59
CA SER A 58 11.08 -7.38 -4.01
C SER A 58 12.44 -7.89 -3.56
N ALA A 59 13.45 -7.03 -3.67
CA ALA A 59 14.71 -7.21 -2.97
C ALA A 59 14.51 -7.14 -1.45
N GLY A 60 15.41 -7.76 -0.68
CA GLY A 60 15.38 -7.73 0.79
C GLY A 60 15.35 -6.28 1.31
N GLY A 61 14.42 -5.99 2.23
CA GLY A 61 14.21 -4.65 2.79
C GLY A 61 13.38 -3.69 1.91
N GLN A 62 12.97 -4.10 0.71
CA GLN A 62 12.12 -3.32 -0.21
C GLN A 62 10.75 -3.97 -0.43
N GLY A 63 10.41 -4.94 0.43
CA GLY A 63 9.20 -5.73 0.30
C GLY A 63 7.97 -5.00 0.82
N THR A 64 6.95 -4.89 -0.02
CA THR A 64 5.63 -4.40 0.39
C THR A 64 4.75 -5.59 0.74
N VAL A 65 4.10 -5.56 1.90
CA VAL A 65 3.20 -6.62 2.36
C VAL A 65 1.73 -6.33 2.07
N VAL A 66 1.36 -5.05 1.99
CA VAL A 66 -0.01 -4.61 1.67
C VAL A 66 0.02 -3.47 0.66
N VAL A 67 -0.81 -3.57 -0.36
CA VAL A 67 -1.02 -2.50 -1.34
C VAL A 67 -2.51 -2.14 -1.37
N VAL A 68 -2.82 -0.85 -1.25
CA VAL A 68 -4.15 -0.31 -1.50
C VAL A 68 -4.11 0.50 -2.78
N GLU A 69 -4.89 0.12 -3.78
CA GLU A 69 -4.85 0.75 -5.10
C GLU A 69 -6.24 0.86 -5.75
N LEU A 70 -6.33 1.69 -6.79
CA LEU A 70 -7.50 1.79 -7.65
C LEU A 70 -7.21 1.11 -8.99
N ALA A 71 -7.62 -0.15 -9.13
CA ALA A 71 -7.44 -0.92 -10.36
C ALA A 71 -8.77 -1.03 -11.11
N ASN A 72 -8.80 -0.59 -12.37
CA ASN A 72 -10.00 -0.63 -13.23
C ASN A 72 -11.25 -0.02 -12.58
N GLY A 73 -11.06 1.03 -11.77
CA GLY A 73 -12.14 1.69 -11.03
C GLY A 73 -12.71 0.90 -9.84
N CYS A 74 -12.17 -0.27 -9.47
CA CYS A 74 -12.43 -0.88 -8.15
C CYS A 74 -11.27 -0.56 -7.20
N PRO A 75 -11.51 0.12 -6.05
CA PRO A 75 -10.55 0.16 -4.97
C PRO A 75 -10.34 -1.25 -4.41
N ARG A 76 -9.10 -1.71 -4.31
CA ARG A 76 -8.77 -3.04 -3.78
C ARG A 76 -7.59 -3.01 -2.83
N VAL A 77 -7.53 -4.02 -1.97
CA VAL A 77 -6.40 -4.30 -1.09
C VAL A 77 -5.76 -5.62 -1.55
N LEU A 78 -4.46 -5.59 -1.77
CA LEU A 78 -3.63 -6.76 -2.04
C LEU A 78 -2.80 -7.06 -0.79
N VAL A 79 -2.70 -8.33 -0.40
CA VAL A 79 -1.92 -8.76 0.76
C VAL A 79 -1.06 -9.95 0.39
N TRP A 80 0.24 -9.86 0.65
CA TRP A 80 1.18 -10.97 0.60
C TRP A 80 1.44 -11.45 2.03
N ALA A 81 0.94 -12.64 2.36
CA ALA A 81 1.14 -13.25 3.67
C ALA A 81 2.28 -14.28 3.68
N ASP A 82 2.76 -14.67 2.50
CA ASP A 82 3.87 -15.61 2.31
C ASP A 82 4.81 -15.04 1.24
N ILE A 83 6.08 -14.84 1.60
CA ILE A 83 7.10 -14.29 0.69
C ILE A 83 7.40 -15.23 -0.49
N ASN A 84 7.05 -16.51 -0.38
CA ASN A 84 7.30 -17.50 -1.44
C ASN A 84 6.19 -17.52 -2.50
N GLN A 85 5.10 -16.77 -2.31
CA GLN A 85 4.01 -16.68 -3.28
C GLN A 85 4.22 -15.49 -4.22
N GLU A 86 4.25 -15.77 -5.51
CA GLU A 86 4.39 -14.79 -6.59
C GLU A 86 3.22 -13.79 -6.60
N ASP A 87 2.00 -14.34 -6.53
CA ASP A 87 0.76 -13.58 -6.49
C ASP A 87 0.36 -13.18 -5.05
N PRO A 88 -0.40 -12.08 -4.87
CA PRO A 88 -0.92 -11.74 -3.55
C PRO A 88 -1.81 -12.86 -3.02
N THR A 89 -1.52 -13.32 -1.80
CA THR A 89 -2.31 -14.34 -1.08
C THR A 89 -3.78 -13.93 -0.94
N HIS A 90 -4.06 -12.63 -0.81
CA HIS A 90 -5.42 -12.11 -0.78
C HIS A 90 -5.57 -10.88 -1.69
N THR A 91 -6.69 -10.84 -2.42
CA THR A 91 -7.15 -9.67 -3.17
C THR A 91 -8.58 -9.35 -2.74
N ILE A 92 -8.80 -8.18 -2.16
CA ILE A 92 -10.09 -7.76 -1.58
C ILE A 92 -10.60 -6.54 -2.33
N CYS A 93 -11.69 -6.65 -3.10
CA CYS A 93 -12.35 -5.49 -3.75
C CYS A 93 -13.25 -4.78 -2.74
N LEU A 94 -12.99 -3.50 -2.51
CA LEU A 94 -13.66 -2.64 -1.53
C LEU A 94 -14.94 -1.99 -2.08
N LYS A 95 -15.40 -2.38 -3.28
CA LYS A 95 -16.62 -1.82 -3.89
C LYS A 95 -17.86 -2.00 -3.00
N SER A 96 -17.91 -3.09 -2.23
CA SER A 96 -19.02 -3.39 -1.33
C SER A 96 -18.91 -2.75 0.04
N THR A 97 -17.75 -2.18 0.40
CA THR A 97 -17.55 -1.48 1.68
C THR A 97 -17.77 0.03 1.57
N ARG A 98 -18.30 0.51 0.44
CA ARG A 98 -18.64 1.93 0.27
C ARG A 98 -19.72 2.31 1.29
N GLU A 99 -19.56 3.47 1.92
CA GLU A 99 -20.46 3.95 2.97
C GLU A 99 -21.90 4.14 2.47
N ASP A 100 -22.07 4.46 1.19
CA ASP A 100 -23.38 4.59 0.51
C ASP A 100 -24.17 3.27 0.41
N ARG A 101 -23.56 2.12 0.76
CA ARG A 101 -24.19 0.80 0.83
C ARG A 101 -24.52 0.36 2.25
N ARG A 102 -24.24 1.18 3.26
CA ARG A 102 -24.50 0.85 4.67
C ARG A 102 -26.01 0.64 4.86
N LEU A 103 -26.39 -0.52 5.40
CA LEU A 103 -27.78 -0.77 5.77
C LEU A 103 -28.13 0.07 7.01
N PRO A 104 -29.33 0.69 7.06
CA PRO A 104 -29.84 1.26 8.29
C PRO A 104 -30.00 0.15 9.34
N CYS A 105 -29.82 0.51 10.61
CA CYS A 105 -30.00 -0.39 11.74
C CYS A 105 -31.46 -0.80 11.94
#